data_AF-A0A8T4S0Y7-F1
#
_entry.id   AF-A0A8T4S0Y7-F1
#
_cell.length_a   1.000
_cell.length_b   1.000
_cell.length_c   1.000
_cell.angle_alpha   90.00
_cell.angle_beta   90.00
_cell.angle_gamma   90.00
#
_symmetry.space_group_name_H-M   'P 1'
#
loop_
_entity.id
_entity.type
_entity.pdbx_description
1 polymer ?
#
loop_
_entity_poly.entity_id
_entity_poly.type
_entity_poly.pdbx_seq_one_letter_code
_entity_poly.pdbx_strand_id
1 'polypeptide(L)'
;MSERSEAFMRILVAIISGIILGIWKTLVLVVSILHWFVVAFTGKRNGGMAEFSNAWATQAYRFIRYMAFTTNERPFPFTSAGNVKDPVVMKK
;
A
#
# COMPACT_ATOMS: atom_id res chain seq x y z
N MET A 1 12.96 3.68 21.78
CA MET A 1 13.68 4.70 21.00
C MET A 1 13.14 6.06 21.41
N SER A 2 13.95 7.12 21.49
CA SER A 2 13.41 8.45 21.77
C SER A 2 12.70 9.02 20.53
N GLU A 3 11.74 9.93 20.72
CA GLU A 3 11.02 10.58 19.60
C GLU A 3 11.98 11.30 18.63
N ARG A 4 13.05 11.89 19.16
CA ARG A 4 14.10 12.52 18.34
C ARG A 4 14.78 11.52 17.41
N SER A 5 15.15 10.35 17.96
CA SER A 5 15.78 9.29 17.17
C SER A 5 14.81 8.71 16.13
N GLU A 6 13.53 8.56 16.46
CA GLU A 6 12.54 8.07 15.49
C GLU A 6 12.35 9.07 14.34
N ALA A 7 12.34 10.38 14.62
CA ALA A 7 12.27 11.41 13.58
C ALA A 7 13.41 11.28 12.54
N PHE A 8 14.64 10.99 12.97
CA PHE A 8 15.75 10.71 12.05
C PHE A 8 15.58 9.37 11.32
N MET A 9 15.08 8.33 11.99
CA MET A 9 14.77 7.05 11.35
C MET A 9 13.73 7.18 10.23
N ARG A 10 12.81 8.16 10.31
CA ARG A 10 11.84 8.43 9.23
C ARG A 10 12.50 8.74 7.90
N ILE A 11 13.70 9.34 7.87
CA ILE A 11 14.43 9.62 6.63
C ILE A 11 14.84 8.31 5.94
N LEU A 12 15.41 7.37 6.69
CA LEU A 12 15.82 6.06 6.16
C LEU A 12 14.61 5.25 5.69
N VAL A 13 13.54 5.25 6.48
CA VAL A 13 12.30 4.57 6.13
C VAL A 13 11.64 5.21 4.89
N ALA A 14 11.66 6.54 4.77
CA ALA A 14 11.15 7.26 3.61
C ALA A 14 11.84 6.81 2.32
N ILE A 15 13.17 6.69 2.35
CA ILE A 15 13.95 6.25 1.19
C ILE A 15 13.61 4.80 0.84
N ILE A 16 13.75 3.88 1.80
CA ILE A 16 13.62 2.44 1.52
C ILE A 16 12.18 2.05 1.19
N SER A 17 11.23 2.35 2.10
CA SER A 17 9.82 2.03 1.88
C SER A 17 9.21 2.86 0.75
N GLY A 18 9.65 4.10 0.57
CA GLY A 18 9.17 4.96 -0.51
C GLY A 18 9.57 4.45 -1.89
N ILE A 19 10.81 3.95 -2.07
CA ILE A 19 11.23 3.33 -3.34
C ILE A 19 10.42 2.07 -3.63
N ILE A 20 10.26 1.18 -2.64
CA ILE A 20 9.50 -0.07 -2.81
C ILE A 20 8.05 0.22 -3.16
N LEU A 21 7.39 1.11 -2.41
CA LEU A 21 6.01 1.50 -2.68
C LEU A 21 5.87 2.26 -4.00
N GLY A 22 6.89 3.00 -4.41
CA GLY A 22 6.95 3.68 -5.70
C GLY A 22 6.94 2.70 -6.87
N ILE A 23 7.79 1.66 -6.82
CA ILE A 23 7.82 0.60 -7.84
C ILE A 23 6.49 -0.17 -7.85
N TRP A 24 5.98 -0.56 -6.68
CA TRP A 24 4.71 -1.27 -6.58
C TRP A 24 3.53 -0.40 -7.08
N LYS A 25 3.55 0.91 -6.84
CA LYS A 25 2.54 1.85 -7.38
C LYS A 25 2.44 1.77 -8.90
N THR A 26 3.57 1.67 -9.59
CA THR A 26 3.59 1.55 -11.06
C THR A 26 2.86 0.28 -11.52
N LEU A 27 3.06 -0.85 -10.83
CA LEU A 27 2.32 -2.09 -11.11
C LEU A 27 0.82 -1.92 -10.83
N VAL A 28 0.46 -1.29 -9.71
CA VAL A 28 -0.94 -1.03 -9.37
C VAL A 28 -1.62 -0.12 -10.38
N LEU A 29 -0.91 0.87 -10.92
CA LEU A 29 -1.44 1.74 -11.98
C LEU A 29 -1.80 0.93 -13.22
N VAL A 30 -0.89 0.06 -13.68
CA VAL A 30 -1.13 -0.83 -14.82
C VAL A 30 -2.30 -1.78 -14.53
N VAL A 31 -2.31 -2.42 -13.37
CA VAL A 31 -3.40 -3.32 -12.95
C VAL A 31 -4.73 -2.57 -12.89
N SER A 32 -4.76 -1.33 -12.39
CA SER A 32 -5.99 -0.53 -12.29
C SER A 32 -6.56 -0.19 -13.66
N ILE A 33 -5.70 0.15 -14.64
CA ILE A 33 -6.10 0.39 -16.02
C ILE A 33 -6.68 -0.88 -16.64
N LEU A 34 -5.98 -2.02 -16.50
CA LEU A 34 -6.46 -3.32 -16.99
C LEU A 34 -7.78 -3.72 -16.30
N HIS A 35 -7.89 -3.50 -15.00
CA HIS A 35 -9.07 -3.83 -14.22
C HIS A 35 -10.28 -3.00 -14.63
N TRP A 36 -10.06 -1.73 -14.96
CA TRP A 36 -11.08 -0.87 -15.56
C TRP A 36 -11.59 -1.45 -16.88
N PHE A 37 -10.70 -1.86 -17.80
CA PHE A 37 -11.10 -2.52 -19.05
C PHE A 37 -11.87 -3.82 -18.79
N VAL A 38 -11.39 -4.67 -17.87
CA VAL A 38 -12.08 -5.92 -17.50
C VAL A 38 -13.51 -5.62 -17.04
N VAL A 39 -13.70 -4.64 -16.16
CA VAL A 39 -15.04 -4.25 -15.70
C VAL A 39 -15.88 -3.68 -16.84
N ALA A 40 -15.30 -2.84 -17.70
CA ALA A 40 -16.02 -2.22 -18.81
C ALA A 40 -16.57 -3.26 -19.81
N PHE A 41 -15.81 -4.32 -20.10
CA PHE A 41 -16.24 -5.35 -21.06
C PHE A 41 -17.03 -6.50 -20.43
N THR A 42 -16.73 -6.88 -19.19
CA THR A 42 -17.36 -8.06 -18.55
C THR A 42 -18.50 -7.69 -17.60
N GLY A 43 -18.60 -6.42 -17.19
CA GLY A 43 -19.50 -5.96 -16.13
C GLY A 43 -19.13 -6.51 -14.74
N LYS A 44 -18.03 -7.25 -14.60
CA LYS A 44 -17.64 -7.94 -13.36
C LYS A 44 -16.26 -7.47 -12.90
N ARG A 45 -16.15 -7.22 -11.59
CA ARG A 45 -14.86 -6.91 -10.98
C ARG A 45 -14.04 -8.19 -10.82
N ASN A 46 -12.78 -8.15 -11.19
CA ASN A 46 -11.83 -9.22 -10.87
C ASN A 46 -11.36 -9.11 -9.40
N GLY A 47 -11.49 -10.19 -8.64
CA GLY A 47 -11.12 -10.24 -7.21
C GLY A 47 -9.61 -10.12 -6.97
N GLY A 48 -8.80 -10.87 -7.71
CA GLY A 48 -7.34 -10.82 -7.54
C GLY A 48 -6.72 -9.45 -7.87
N MET A 49 -7.20 -8.79 -8.92
CA MET A 49 -6.77 -7.41 -9.26
C MET A 49 -7.16 -6.41 -8.16
N ALA A 50 -8.36 -6.57 -7.60
CA ALA A 50 -8.82 -5.75 -6.48
C ALA A 50 -7.95 -5.98 -5.24
N GLU A 51 -7.69 -7.25 -4.88
CA GLU A 51 -6.89 -7.63 -3.71
C GLU A 51 -5.45 -7.14 -3.83
N PHE A 52 -4.83 -7.31 -4.99
CA PHE A 52 -3.48 -6.81 -5.25
C PHE A 52 -3.38 -5.28 -5.06
N SER A 53 -4.34 -4.55 -5.63
CA SER A 53 -4.39 -3.09 -5.50
C SER A 53 -4.66 -2.65 -4.06
N ASN A 54 -5.52 -3.40 -3.34
CA ASN A 54 -5.85 -3.11 -1.94
C ASN A 54 -4.68 -3.41 -0.99
N ALA A 55 -3.88 -4.43 -1.27
CA ALA A 55 -2.66 -4.72 -0.53
C ALA A 55 -1.68 -3.56 -0.60
N TRP A 56 -1.46 -3.00 -1.79
CA TRP A 56 -0.64 -1.78 -1.94
C TRP A 56 -1.25 -0.58 -1.22
N ALA A 57 -2.56 -0.35 -1.36
CA ALA A 57 -3.25 0.75 -0.69
C ALA A 57 -3.09 0.68 0.84
N THR A 58 -3.17 -0.53 1.41
CA THR A 58 -2.90 -0.77 2.83
C THR A 58 -1.48 -0.38 3.22
N GLN A 59 -0.47 -0.78 2.44
CA GLN A 59 0.92 -0.44 2.75
C GLN A 59 1.19 1.06 2.57
N ALA A 60 0.63 1.68 1.54
CA ALA A 60 0.71 3.12 1.33
C ALA A 60 0.07 3.89 2.51
N TYR A 61 -1.08 3.45 3.01
CA TYR A 61 -1.71 4.03 4.19
C TYR A 61 -0.80 3.95 5.43
N ARG A 62 -0.20 2.79 5.70
CA ARG A 62 0.72 2.63 6.83
C ARG A 62 1.97 3.51 6.69
N PHE A 63 2.53 3.58 5.49
CA PHE A 63 3.65 4.43 5.18
C PHE A 63 3.34 5.91 5.42
N ILE A 64 2.19 6.40 4.91
CA ILE A 64 1.76 7.79 5.12
C ILE A 64 1.55 8.06 6.60
N ARG A 65 0.88 7.16 7.33
CA ARG A 65 0.68 7.32 8.78
C ARG A 65 1.98 7.48 9.54
N TYR A 66 2.98 6.67 9.19
CA TYR A 66 4.31 6.78 9.74
C TYR A 66 4.91 8.14 9.34
N MET A 67 5.02 8.47 8.06
CA MET A 67 5.64 9.72 7.61
C MET A 67 4.96 10.99 8.15
N ALA A 68 3.65 10.95 8.40
CA ALA A 68 2.87 12.04 8.96
C ALA A 68 2.90 12.12 10.50
N PHE A 69 3.79 11.38 11.17
CA PHE A 69 3.93 11.36 12.63
C PHE A 69 2.67 10.92 13.39
N THR A 70 1.75 10.21 12.73
CA THR A 70 0.53 9.68 13.36
C THR A 70 0.72 8.30 13.99
N THR A 71 1.90 7.70 13.79
CA THR A 71 2.34 6.45 14.40
C THR A 71 3.87 6.32 14.38
N ASN A 72 4.41 5.57 15.33
CA ASN A 72 5.81 5.13 15.34
C ASN A 72 5.96 3.68 14.84
N GLU A 73 4.86 3.04 14.42
CA GLU A 73 4.89 1.74 13.76
C GLU A 73 5.43 1.88 12.33
N ARG A 74 6.55 1.22 12.05
CA ARG A 74 7.23 1.31 10.75
C ARG A 74 6.49 0.48 9.69
N PRO A 75 6.44 0.94 8.43
CA PRO A 75 5.85 0.18 7.33
C PRO A 75 6.80 -0.91 6.81
N PHE A 76 6.30 -1.77 5.93
CA PHE A 76 7.12 -2.70 5.13
C PHE A 76 8.26 -1.94 4.42
N PRO A 77 9.50 -2.48 4.36
CA PRO A 77 9.92 -3.83 4.75
C PRO A 77 10.42 -3.97 6.19
N PHE A 78 10.35 -2.92 7.01
CA PHE A 78 10.86 -2.95 8.39
C PHE A 78 9.98 -3.73 9.35
N THR A 79 8.72 -3.92 8.98
CA THR A 79 7.75 -4.80 9.63
C THR A 79 7.13 -5.70 8.56
N SER A 80 6.48 -6.78 8.99
CA SER A 80 5.74 -7.62 8.06
C SER A 80 4.65 -6.78 7.38
N ALA A 81 4.34 -7.11 6.12
CA ALA A 81 3.24 -6.46 5.42
C ALA A 81 1.89 -6.64 6.16
N GLY A 82 1.81 -7.56 7.13
CA GLY A 82 0.65 -7.77 7.98
C GLY A 82 -0.61 -8.08 7.19
N ASN A 83 -1.76 -7.96 7.86
CA ASN A 83 -3.06 -8.18 7.20
C ASN A 83 -3.44 -6.97 6.33
N VAL A 84 -4.12 -7.23 5.23
CA VAL A 84 -4.70 -6.20 4.37
C VAL A 84 -5.80 -5.47 5.14
N LYS A 85 -5.80 -4.13 5.09
CA LYS A 85 -6.84 -3.30 5.70
C LYS A 85 -8.04 -3.27 4.77
N ASP A 86 -9.24 -3.23 5.35
CA ASP A 86 -10.52 -3.13 4.63
C ASP A 86 -10.63 -4.19 3.51
N PRO A 87 -10.81 -5.48 3.86
CA PRO A 87 -10.79 -6.58 2.91
C PRO A 87 -11.76 -6.38 1.74
N VAL A 88 -11.37 -6.88 0.57
CA VAL A 88 -12.15 -6.71 -0.66
C VAL A 88 -13.47 -7.48 -0.56
N VAL A 89 -14.59 -6.77 -0.52
CA VAL A 89 -15.92 -7.38 -0.59
C VAL A 89 -16.42 -7.34 -2.03
N MET A 90 -16.59 -8.51 -2.65
CA MET A 90 -17.13 -8.62 -4.01
C MET A 90 -18.66 -8.61 -3.96
N LYS A 91 -19.30 -7.77 -4.79
CA LYS A 91 -20.73 -7.94 -5.07
C LYS A 91 -20.89 -9.23 -5.86
N LYS A 92 -21.84 -10.07 -5.45
CA LYS A 92 -22.30 -11.23 -6.22
C LYS A 92 -23.00 -10.76 -7.49
#